data_AF-A0A842ST25-F1
#
_entry.id   AF-A0A842ST25-F1
#
_cell.length_a   1.000
_cell.length_b   1.000
_cell.length_c   1.000
_cell.angle_alpha   90.00
_cell.angle_beta   90.00
_cell.angle_gamma   90.00
#
_symmetry.space_group_name_H-M   'P 1'
#
loop_
_entity.id
_entity.type
_entity.pdbx_description
1 polymer ?
#
loop_
_entity_poly.entity_id
_entity_poly.type
_entity_poly.pdbx_seq_one_letter_code
_entity_poly.pdbx_strand_id
1 'polypeptide(L)'
;MSQVEVSYNEMEQRVIEELEKHPHLYLATSVDDFVTVRRMGFVNDGLKIWMVTDELSRKYEQIMKNSRVAIAAGNIPSINVDL
;
A
#
# COMPACT_ATOMS: atom_id res chain seq x y z
N MET A 1 32.18 2.10 -3.53
CA MET A 1 31.10 1.82 -2.57
C MET A 1 30.93 0.31 -2.53
N SER A 2 31.20 -0.34 -1.41
CA SER A 2 30.92 -1.78 -1.26
C SER A 2 29.41 -1.99 -1.28
N GLN A 3 28.93 -2.87 -2.15
CA GLN A 3 27.53 -3.24 -2.21
C GLN A 3 27.19 -3.97 -0.90
N VAL A 4 26.28 -3.41 -0.09
CA VAL A 4 25.78 -4.06 1.11
C VAL A 4 24.82 -5.14 0.64
N GLU A 5 25.27 -6.40 0.71
CA GLU A 5 24.42 -7.55 0.48
C GLU A 5 23.53 -7.72 1.72
N VAL A 6 22.22 -7.57 1.56
CA VAL A 6 21.25 -7.78 2.63
C VAL A 6 20.49 -9.06 2.29
N SER A 7 20.30 -9.94 3.28
CA SER A 7 19.55 -11.17 3.04
C SER A 7 18.07 -10.87 2.80
N TYR A 8 17.41 -11.68 1.97
CA TYR A 8 15.97 -11.57 1.74
C TYR A 8 15.19 -11.63 3.07
N ASN A 9 15.54 -12.57 3.96
CA ASN A 9 14.87 -12.76 5.24
C ASN A 9 14.97 -11.52 6.14
N GLU A 10 16.13 -10.86 6.17
CA GLU A 10 16.29 -9.60 6.92
C GLU A 10 15.44 -8.48 6.33
N MET A 11 15.36 -8.37 5.00
CA MET A 11 14.54 -7.36 4.34
C MET A 11 13.05 -7.63 4.52
N GLU A 12 12.62 -8.88 4.38
CA GLU A 12 11.25 -9.31 4.62
C GLU A 12 10.82 -8.93 6.04
N GLN A 13 11.66 -9.25 7.05
CA GLN A 13 11.31 -8.87 8.42
C GLN A 13 11.28 -7.38 8.66
N ARG A 14 12.22 -6.61 8.09
CA ARG A 14 12.16 -5.15 8.18
C ARG A 14 10.89 -4.57 7.57
N VAL A 15 10.39 -5.14 6.48
CA VAL A 15 9.13 -4.72 5.88
C VAL A 15 7.96 -5.06 6.79
N ILE A 16 7.91 -6.27 7.34
CA ILE A 16 6.85 -6.71 8.27
C ILE A 16 6.82 -5.81 9.50
N GLU A 17 7.97 -5.61 10.15
CA GLU A 17 8.12 -4.73 11.30
C GLU A 17 7.69 -3.29 10.98
N GLU A 18 7.97 -2.80 9.77
CA GLU A 18 7.54 -1.47 9.36
C GLU A 18 6.03 -1.40 9.14
N LEU A 19 5.41 -2.43 8.55
CA LEU A 19 3.95 -2.51 8.42
C LEU A 19 3.28 -2.47 9.80
N GLU A 20 3.77 -3.27 10.75
CA GLU A 20 3.18 -3.42 12.10
C GLU A 20 3.26 -2.14 12.96
N LYS A 21 4.17 -1.20 12.64
CA LYS A 21 4.24 0.11 13.32
C LYS A 21 3.08 1.03 12.95
N HIS A 22 2.43 0.81 11.80
CA HIS A 22 1.41 1.72 11.27
C HIS A 22 0.03 1.08 11.36
N PRO A 23 -0.97 1.72 11.98
CA PRO A 23 -2.34 1.18 12.02
C PRO A 23 -3.07 1.27 10.67
N HIS A 24 -2.50 2.01 9.70
CA HIS A 24 -3.11 2.29 8.41
C HIS A 24 -2.05 2.35 7.30
N LEU A 25 -2.46 1.93 6.10
CA LEU A 25 -1.69 2.10 4.87
C LEU A 25 -2.43 3.02 3.91
N TYR A 26 -1.70 3.60 2.97
CA TYR A 26 -2.28 4.26 1.81
C TYR A 26 -2.34 3.28 0.66
N LEU A 27 -3.54 2.96 0.19
CA LEU A 27 -3.78 2.11 -0.98
C LEU A 27 -4.07 2.99 -2.19
N ALA A 28 -3.21 2.90 -3.20
CA ALA A 28 -3.41 3.49 -4.51
C ALA A 28 -4.00 2.45 -5.48
N THR A 29 -5.13 2.80 -6.09
CA THR A 29 -5.83 1.99 -7.10
C THR A 29 -6.02 2.82 -8.36
N SER A 30 -6.07 2.16 -9.52
CA SER A 30 -6.24 2.83 -10.81
C SER A 30 -7.15 2.05 -11.74
N VAL A 31 -7.94 2.75 -12.55
CA VAL A 31 -8.65 2.18 -13.70
C VAL A 31 -8.69 3.23 -14.79
N ASP A 32 -8.38 2.84 -16.02
CA ASP A 32 -8.21 3.75 -17.15
C ASP A 32 -7.31 4.94 -16.76
N ASP A 33 -7.77 6.18 -16.94
CA ASP A 33 -7.04 7.40 -16.59
C ASP A 33 -7.34 7.92 -15.17
N PHE A 34 -8.00 7.13 -14.32
CA PHE A 34 -8.38 7.53 -12.97
C PHE A 34 -7.57 6.80 -11.91
N VAL A 35 -6.77 7.56 -11.15
CA VAL A 35 -6.04 7.10 -9.98
C VAL A 35 -6.72 7.60 -8.71
N THR A 36 -6.88 6.75 -7.70
CA THR A 36 -7.29 7.17 -6.36
C THR A 36 -6.35 6.63 -5.31
N VAL A 37 -6.12 7.41 -4.25
CA VAL A 37 -5.38 6.99 -3.05
C VAL A 37 -6.30 7.14 -1.86
N ARG A 38 -6.37 6.12 -1.00
CA ARG A 38 -7.07 6.22 0.29
C ARG A 38 -6.27 5.60 1.42
N ARG A 39 -6.36 6.23 2.59
CA ARG A 39 -5.91 5.65 3.86
C ARG A 39 -6.89 4.55 4.28
N MET A 40 -6.38 3.34 4.47
CA MET A 40 -7.15 2.13 4.78
C MET A 40 -6.61 1.48 6.06
N GLY A 41 -7.51 0.96 6.89
CA GLY A 41 -7.13 -0.07 7.85
C GLY A 41 -6.75 -1.37 7.13
N PHE A 42 -5.84 -2.13 7.72
CA PHE A 42 -5.40 -3.40 7.16
C PHE A 42 -5.08 -4.40 8.28
N VAL A 43 -4.97 -5.67 7.89
CA VAL A 43 -4.38 -6.75 8.68
C VAL A 43 -3.30 -7.38 7.82
N ASN A 44 -2.20 -7.84 8.41
CA ASN A 44 -1.16 -8.57 7.70
C ASN A 44 -0.81 -9.90 8.38
N ASP A 45 -0.28 -10.82 7.58
CA ASP A 45 0.33 -12.10 7.96
C ASP A 45 1.62 -12.21 7.16
N GLY A 46 2.71 -11.78 7.77
CA GLY A 46 3.93 -11.44 7.06
C GLY A 46 3.67 -10.37 6.01
N LEU A 47 4.02 -10.67 4.75
CA LEU A 47 3.83 -9.77 3.60
C LEU A 47 2.45 -9.86 2.94
N LYS A 48 1.58 -10.77 3.39
CA LYS A 48 0.19 -10.82 2.92
C LYS A 48 -0.61 -9.76 3.64
N ILE A 49 -1.32 -8.92 2.89
CA ILE A 49 -2.09 -7.79 3.42
C ILE A 49 -3.54 -7.94 3.00
N TRP A 50 -4.44 -7.78 3.96
CA TRP A 50 -5.88 -7.73 3.75
C TRP A 50 -6.43 -6.37 4.12
N MET A 51 -7.32 -5.84 3.28
CA MET A 51 -8.04 -4.60 3.50
C MET A 51 -9.53 -4.84 3.21
N VAL A 52 -10.40 -4.19 3.97
CA VAL A 52 -11.84 -4.28 3.78
C VAL A 52 -12.32 -3.11 2.92
N THR A 53 -13.17 -3.39 1.94
CA THR A 53 -13.85 -2.36 1.16
C THR A 53 -15.27 -2.80 0.81
N ASP A 54 -16.16 -1.83 0.65
CA ASP A 54 -17.53 -2.03 0.17
C ASP A 54 -17.55 -2.26 -1.35
N GLU A 55 -18.41 -3.15 -1.83
CA GLU A 55 -18.63 -3.46 -3.26
C GLU A 55 -19.14 -2.24 -4.06
N LEU A 56 -19.86 -1.33 -3.40
CA LEU A 56 -20.37 -0.10 -4.00
C LEU A 56 -19.32 1.01 -4.09
N SER A 57 -18.11 0.77 -3.57
CA SER A 57 -17.05 1.76 -3.61
C SER A 57 -16.36 1.79 -4.98
N ARG A 58 -15.97 2.98 -5.43
CA ARG A 58 -15.15 3.14 -6.64
C ARG A 58 -13.85 2.33 -6.60
N LYS A 59 -13.28 2.13 -5.41
CA LYS A 59 -12.05 1.36 -5.26
C LYS A 59 -12.27 -0.14 -5.49
N TYR A 60 -13.42 -0.67 -5.11
CA TYR A 60 -13.77 -2.06 -5.42
C TYR A 60 -13.84 -2.24 -6.93
N GLU A 61 -14.55 -1.35 -7.63
CA GLU A 61 -14.57 -1.35 -9.10
C GLU A 61 -13.15 -1.27 -9.71
N GLN A 62 -12.31 -0.36 -9.20
CA GLN A 62 -10.92 -0.23 -9.66
C GLN A 62 -10.11 -1.52 -9.45
N ILE A 63 -10.19 -2.14 -8.28
CA ILE A 63 -9.46 -3.38 -7.95
C ILE A 63 -9.96 -4.55 -8.82
N MET A 64 -11.28 -4.63 -9.05
CA MET A 64 -11.88 -5.69 -9.87
C MET A 64 -11.50 -5.55 -11.35
N LYS A 65 -11.38 -4.32 -11.86
CA LYS A 65 -10.96 -4.05 -13.25
C LYS A 65 -9.44 -4.05 -13.44
N ASN A 66 -8.69 -3.71 -12.39
CA ASN A 66 -7.23 -3.66 -12.39
C ASN A 66 -6.68 -4.03 -11.00
N SER A 67 -6.19 -5.26 -10.90
CA SER A 67 -5.62 -5.79 -9.65
C SER A 67 -4.23 -5.25 -9.31
N ARG A 68 -3.63 -4.41 -10.18
CA ARG A 68 -2.34 -3.76 -9.90
C ARG A 68 -2.58 -2.57 -8.97
N VAL A 69 -2.09 -2.71 -7.74
CA VAL A 69 -2.20 -1.69 -6.70
C VAL A 69 -0.83 -1.33 -6.17
N ALA A 70 -0.72 -0.15 -5.57
CA ALA A 70 0.45 0.23 -4.80
C ALA A 70 0.04 0.55 -3.36
N ILE A 71 0.91 0.22 -2.42
CA ILE A 71 0.75 0.55 -1.00
C ILE A 71 1.89 1.43 -0.54
N ALA A 72 1.60 2.33 0.38
CA ALA A 72 2.60 3.09 1.08
C ALA A 72 2.31 3.11 2.58
N ALA A 73 3.35 2.88 3.38
CA ALA A 73 3.31 2.89 4.82
C ALA A 73 3.99 4.16 5.36
N GLY A 74 3.64 4.54 6.59
CA GLY A 74 4.27 5.67 7.26
C GLY A 74 3.62 7.03 7.00
N ASN A 75 4.33 8.06 7.43
CA ASN A 75 3.87 9.43 7.33
C ASN A 75 4.09 9.95 5.91
N ILE A 76 3.02 9.97 5.12
CA ILE A 76 3.01 10.61 3.80
C ILE A 76 2.46 12.02 4.03
N PRO A 77 3.31 13.06 4.00
CA PRO A 77 2.82 14.43 4.15
C PRO A 77 1.91 14.77 2.98
N SER A 78 0.82 15.49 3.26
CA SER A 78 -0.03 16.06 2.22
C SER A 78 0.78 17.06 1.42
N ILE A 79 1.02 16.78 0.14
CA ILE A 79 1.64 17.71 -0.80
C ILE A 79 0.51 18.24 -1.68
N ASN A 80 0.29 19.55 -1.66
CA ASN A 80 -0.54 20.20 -2.67
C ASN A 80 0.32 20.40 -3.92
N VAL A 81 -0.15 19.86 -5.04
CA VAL A 81 0.45 20.05 -6.36
C VAL A 81 -0.61 20.74 -7.20
N ASP A 82 -0.36 21.99 -7.58
CA ASP A 82 -1.18 22.65 -8.59
C ASP A 82 -0.85 22.01 -9.95
N LEU A 83 -1.85 21.40 -10.57
CA LEU A 83 -1.76 20.79 -11.90
C LEU A 83 -2.43 21.68 -12.94
#